data_AF-A0A7N2LFQ1-F1
#
_entry.id   AF-A0A7N2LFQ1-F1
#
_cell.length_a   1.000
_cell.length_b   1.000
_cell.length_c   1.000
_cell.angle_alpha   90.00
_cell.angle_beta   90.00
_cell.angle_gamma   90.00
#
_symmetry.space_group_name_H-M   'P 1'
#
loop_
_entity.id
_entity.type
_entity.pdbx_description
1 polymer ?
#
loop_
_entity_poly.entity_id
_entity_poly.type
_entity_poly.pdbx_seq_one_letter_code
_entity_poly.pdbx_strand_id
1 'polypeptide(L)'
;MIMSFDVNSEIFRKLALPHVSIDANNLHGCLASFKGKLAFITSGHGEQNGFWHSIWVMREYGVVESWNKLFVVPFPQQTKKDPDIQYLSSIAALMESLCLLDGANVVSY
;
A
#
# COMPACT_ATOMS: atom_id res chain seq x y z
N MET A 1 6.91 -3.85 9.96
CA MET A 1 6.82 -2.93 11.12
C MET A 1 7.07 -1.52 10.63
N ILE A 2 6.30 -0.51 11.06
CA ILE A 2 6.50 0.90 10.71
C ILE A 2 7.00 1.65 11.95
N MET A 3 8.02 2.49 11.79
CA MET A 3 8.59 3.35 12.83
C MET A 3 8.42 4.82 12.41
N SER A 4 8.17 5.69 13.37
CA SER A 4 8.19 7.15 13.22
C SER A 4 9.19 7.77 14.17
N PHE A 5 9.83 8.85 13.75
CA PHE A 5 10.70 9.66 14.59
C PHE A 5 10.06 11.04 14.78
N ASP A 6 9.81 11.41 16.02
CA ASP A 6 9.30 12.72 16.38
C ASP A 6 10.49 13.67 16.56
N VAL A 7 10.65 14.64 15.65
CA VAL A 7 11.81 15.57 15.63
C VAL A 7 11.79 16.51 16.84
N ASN A 8 10.61 16.86 17.37
CA ASN A 8 10.50 17.79 18.48
C ASN A 8 10.90 17.14 19.81
N SER A 9 10.50 15.88 20.00
CA SER A 9 10.79 15.13 21.23
C SER A 9 11.99 14.19 21.11
N GLU A 10 12.55 14.03 19.91
CA GLU A 10 13.64 13.11 19.56
C GLU A 10 13.35 11.64 19.92
N ILE A 11 12.08 11.24 19.89
CA ILE A 11 11.62 9.92 20.29
C ILE A 11 11.19 9.09 19.07
N PHE A 12 11.70 7.86 19.00
CA PHE A 12 11.18 6.85 18.10
C PHE A 12 9.89 6.24 18.65
N ARG A 13 8.86 6.18 17.81
CA ARG A 13 7.59 5.53 18.13
C ARG A 13 7.28 4.47 17.08
N LYS A 14 6.61 3.41 17.52
CA LYS A 14 6.07 2.41 16.60
C LYS A 14 4.72 2.89 16.08
N LEU A 15 4.56 2.91 14.77
CA LEU A 15 3.26 3.15 14.14
C LEU A 15 2.53 1.82 13.99
N ALA A 16 1.28 1.79 14.47
CA ALA A 16 0.42 0.64 14.26
C ALA A 16 0.08 0.49 12.77
N LEU A 17 0.09 -0.75 12.30
CA LEU A 17 -0.37 -1.09 10.95
C LEU A 17 -1.90 -0.99 10.88
N PRO A 18 -2.47 -0.75 9.68
CA PRO A 18 -3.91 -0.90 9.49
C PRO A 18 -4.34 -2.33 9.84
N HIS A 19 -5.56 -2.51 10.34
CA HIS A 19 -6.12 -3.84 10.52
C HIS A 19 -6.32 -4.50 9.16
N VAL A 20 -5.36 -5.35 8.78
CA VAL A 20 -5.41 -6.15 7.56
C VAL A 20 -5.80 -7.56 7.96
N SER A 21 -7.05 -7.92 7.70
CA SER A 21 -7.65 -9.19 8.12
C SER A 21 -7.36 -10.32 7.12
N ILE A 22 -6.09 -10.60 6.79
CA ILE A 22 -5.76 -11.66 5.83
C ILE A 22 -4.50 -12.39 6.30
N ASP A 23 -4.51 -13.72 6.13
CA ASP A 23 -3.52 -14.67 6.62
C ASP A 23 -2.09 -14.14 6.50
N ALA A 24 -1.41 -14.08 7.65
CA ALA A 24 -0.12 -13.43 7.87
C ALA A 24 1.04 -13.97 7.00
N ASN A 25 0.80 -15.04 6.24
CA ASN A 25 1.83 -15.77 5.50
C ASN A 25 2.07 -15.24 4.07
N ASN A 26 1.19 -14.39 3.52
CA ASN A 26 1.28 -13.90 2.13
C ASN A 26 1.20 -12.38 1.98
N LEU A 27 1.30 -11.62 3.08
CA LEU A 27 1.23 -10.16 3.05
C LEU A 27 2.59 -9.54 2.78
N HIS A 28 2.85 -9.25 1.51
CA HIS A 28 3.88 -8.31 1.12
C HIS A 28 3.28 -6.90 1.10
N GLY A 29 3.75 -6.05 2.01
CA GLY A 29 3.35 -4.65 2.08
C GLY A 29 4.52 -3.69 1.94
N CYS A 30 4.27 -2.53 1.36
CA CYS A 30 5.26 -1.46 1.21
C CYS A 30 4.68 -0.11 1.65
N LEU A 31 5.60 0.77 2.09
CA LEU A 31 5.26 2.16 2.39
C LEU A 31 5.43 3.00 1.12
N ALA A 32 4.50 3.93 0.91
CA ALA A 32 4.55 4.88 -0.19
C ALA A 32 4.09 6.26 0.29
N SER A 33 4.48 7.29 -0.46
CA SER A 33 3.80 8.59 -0.41
C SER A 33 2.64 8.55 -1.39
N PHE A 34 1.46 8.96 -0.95
CA PHE A 34 0.32 9.18 -1.83
C PHE A 34 -0.37 10.48 -1.47
N LYS A 35 -0.37 11.44 -2.39
CA LYS A 35 -0.90 12.79 -2.23
C LYS A 35 -0.34 13.49 -0.99
N GLY A 36 0.96 13.32 -0.75
CA GLY A 36 1.66 13.89 0.41
C GLY A 36 1.32 13.24 1.75
N LYS A 37 0.64 12.10 1.78
CA LYS A 37 0.32 11.35 3.00
C LYS A 37 0.99 9.99 3.02
N LEU A 38 1.23 9.47 4.22
CA LEU A 38 1.73 8.11 4.40
C LEU A 38 0.68 7.11 3.93
N ALA A 39 1.06 6.31 2.94
CA ALA A 39 0.28 5.19 2.44
C ALA A 39 0.97 3.86 2.78
N PHE A 40 0.14 2.86 3.05
CA PHE A 40 0.56 1.48 3.20
C PHE A 40 -0.18 0.63 2.18
N ILE A 41 0.58 0.05 1.25
CA ILE A 41 0.05 -0.80 0.19
C ILE A 41 0.25 -2.24 0.64
N THR A 42 -0.79 -3.04 0.51
CA THR A 42 -0.77 -4.47 0.87
C THR A 42 -1.25 -5.29 -0.30
N SER A 43 -0.52 -6.35 -0.60
CA SER A 43 -0.86 -7.29 -1.66
C SER A 43 -1.30 -8.60 -1.04
N GLY A 44 -2.34 -9.21 -1.59
CA GLY A 44 -2.73 -10.56 -1.23
C GLY A 44 -3.11 -11.39 -2.45
N HIS A 45 -3.13 -12.69 -2.25
CA HIS A 45 -3.46 -13.67 -3.27
C HIS A 45 -4.71 -14.44 -2.85
N GLY A 46 -5.77 -14.39 -3.66
CA GLY A 46 -6.94 -15.23 -3.47
C GLY A 46 -6.85 -16.46 -4.38
N GLU A 47 -7.12 -17.65 -3.84
CA GLU A 47 -7.00 -18.94 -4.56
C GLU A 47 -7.75 -18.97 -5.91
N GLN A 48 -8.85 -18.21 -6.05
CA GLN A 48 -9.65 -18.19 -7.28
C GLN A 48 -9.76 -16.82 -7.98
N ASN A 49 -9.28 -15.74 -7.35
CA ASN A 49 -9.51 -14.37 -7.83
C ASN A 49 -8.24 -13.63 -8.28
N GLY A 50 -7.08 -14.28 -8.26
CA GLY A 50 -5.80 -13.66 -8.59
C GLY A 50 -5.27 -12.79 -7.45
N PHE A 51 -4.48 -11.78 -7.81
CA PHE A 51 -3.86 -10.85 -6.87
C PHE A 51 -4.81 -9.69 -6.61
N TRP A 52 -4.77 -9.14 -5.41
CA TRP A 52 -5.43 -7.87 -5.14
C TRP A 52 -4.52 -7.00 -4.30
N HIS A 53 -4.63 -5.69 -4.51
CA HIS A 53 -3.86 -4.69 -3.80
C HIS A 53 -4.78 -3.77 -3.03
N SER A 54 -4.60 -3.66 -1.72
CA SER A 54 -5.29 -2.67 -0.89
C SER A 54 -4.38 -1.50 -0.58
N ILE A 55 -4.89 -0.28 -0.82
CA ILE A 55 -4.18 0.96 -0.50
C ILE A 55 -4.82 1.58 0.73
N TRP A 56 -4.02 1.74 1.78
CA TRP A 56 -4.41 2.41 3.02
C TRP A 56 -3.68 3.73 3.15
N VAL A 57 -4.37 4.78 3.58
CA VAL A 57 -3.77 6.10 3.83
C VAL A 57 -4.07 6.52 5.27
N MET A 58 -3.03 6.94 5.99
CA MET A 58 -3.15 7.44 7.35
C MET A 58 -3.62 8.89 7.31
N ARG A 59 -4.79 9.18 7.93
CA ARG A 59 -5.32 10.55 7.99
C ARG A 59 -4.67 11.36 9.10
N GLU A 60 -4.41 10.73 10.24
CA GLU A 60 -3.81 11.33 11.42
C GLU A 60 -2.62 10.49 11.87
N TYR A 61 -1.43 11.09 11.85
CA TYR A 61 -0.20 10.37 12.15
C TYR A 61 -0.18 9.89 13.61
N GLY A 62 0.01 8.58 13.80
CA GLY A 62 0.04 7.96 15.13
C GLY A 62 -1.30 7.42 15.62
N VAL A 63 -2.41 7.70 14.95
CA VAL A 63 -3.75 7.19 15.32
C VAL A 63 -4.09 6.00 14.43
N VAL A 64 -4.22 4.80 14.99
CA VAL A 64 -4.43 3.56 14.23
C VAL A 64 -5.79 3.54 13.54
N GLU A 65 -6.81 4.10 14.18
CA GLU A 65 -8.18 4.19 13.66
C GLU A 65 -8.28 5.18 12.48
N SER A 66 -7.25 6.02 12.28
CA SER A 66 -7.23 6.99 11.20
C SER A 66 -6.83 6.39 9.85
N TRP A 67 -6.31 5.15 9.84
CA TRP A 67 -6.04 4.41 8.61
C TRP A 67 -7.34 4.25 7.82
N ASN A 68 -7.32 4.72 6.58
CA ASN A 68 -8.47 4.63 5.68
C ASN A 68 -8.11 3.80 4.45
N LYS A 69 -8.85 2.71 4.21
CA LYS A 69 -8.73 1.94 2.98
C LYS A 69 -9.40 2.74 1.85
N LEU A 70 -8.60 3.16 0.87
CA LEU A 70 -9.10 3.92 -0.27
C LEU A 70 -9.63 3.00 -1.37
N PHE A 71 -8.83 2.02 -1.78
CA PHE A 71 -9.11 1.18 -2.93
C PHE A 71 -8.67 -0.27 -2.70
N VAL A 72 -9.38 -1.19 -3.35
CA VAL A 72 -8.93 -2.56 -3.60
C VAL A 72 -8.85 -2.73 -5.11
N VAL A 73 -7.65 -2.94 -5.64
CA VAL A 73 -7.43 -3.12 -7.08
C VAL A 73 -7.25 -4.60 -7.38
N PRO A 74 -8.19 -5.26 -8.07
CA PRO A 74 -8.04 -6.64 -8.48
C PRO A 74 -7.11 -6.76 -9.69
N PHE A 75 -6.26 -7.79 -9.68
CA PHE A 75 -5.36 -8.18 -10.77
C PHE A 75 -5.59 -9.66 -11.09
N PRO A 76 -6.29 -9.98 -12.19
CA PRO A 76 -6.63 -11.36 -12.52
C PRO A 76 -5.37 -12.20 -12.79
N GLN A 77 -5.39 -13.44 -12.30
CA GLN A 77 -4.34 -14.42 -12.60
C GLN A 77 -4.31 -14.71 -14.10
N GLN A 78 -3.11 -14.70 -14.68
CA GLN A 78 -2.86 -15.03 -16.07
C GLN A 78 -2.28 -16.43 -16.07
N THR A 79 -3.07 -17.40 -16.54
CA THR A 79 -2.76 -18.84 -16.50
C THR A 79 -1.48 -19.28 -17.23
N LYS A 80 -0.80 -18.36 -17.94
CA LYS A 80 0.39 -18.66 -18.75
C LYS A 80 1.70 -18.16 -18.15
N LYS A 81 1.67 -17.39 -17.05
CA LYS A 81 2.86 -16.80 -16.46
C LYS A 81 3.18 -17.43 -15.11
N ASP A 82 4.46 -17.48 -14.80
CA ASP A 82 4.95 -17.80 -13.47
C ASP A 82 4.28 -16.88 -12.43
N PRO A 83 3.73 -17.42 -11.31
CA PRO A 83 3.04 -16.63 -10.30
C PRO A 83 3.88 -15.50 -9.70
N ASP A 84 5.18 -15.70 -9.51
CA ASP A 84 6.06 -14.70 -8.92
C ASP A 84 6.35 -13.56 -9.90
N ILE A 85 6.55 -13.90 -11.19
CA ILE A 85 6.68 -12.90 -12.26
C ILE A 85 5.40 -12.09 -12.40
N GLN A 86 4.24 -12.77 -12.33
CA GLN A 86 2.96 -12.10 -12.41
C GLN A 86 2.75 -11.16 -11.23
N TYR A 87 3.09 -11.61 -10.03
CA TYR A 87 3.04 -10.81 -8.81
C TYR A 87 3.88 -9.53 -8.94
N LEU A 88 5.15 -9.65 -9.33
CA LEU A 88 6.04 -8.50 -9.50
C LEU A 88 5.54 -7.52 -10.55
N SER A 89 5.00 -8.01 -11.67
CA SER A 89 4.42 -7.17 -12.73
C SER A 89 3.20 -6.39 -12.25
N SER A 90 2.37 -6.99 -11.38
CA SER A 90 1.19 -6.32 -10.81
C SER A 90 1.58 -5.19 -9.86
N ILE A 91 2.63 -5.38 -9.06
CA ILE A 91 3.18 -4.34 -8.19
C ILE A 91 3.71 -3.19 -9.04
N ALA A 92 4.50 -3.49 -10.07
CA ALA A 92 5.10 -2.46 -10.93
C ALA A 92 4.01 -1.58 -11.57
N ALA A 93 2.99 -2.19 -12.17
CA ALA A 93 1.86 -1.47 -12.77
C ALA A 93 1.08 -0.61 -11.75
N LEU A 94 0.90 -1.11 -10.53
CA LEU A 94 0.25 -0.35 -9.46
C LEU A 94 1.09 0.86 -9.05
N MET A 95 2.40 0.67 -8.85
CA MET A 95 3.33 1.74 -8.50
C MET A 95 3.38 2.82 -9.59
N GLU A 96 3.47 2.44 -10.86
CA GLU A 96 3.41 3.38 -12.00
C GLU A 96 2.12 4.21 -11.97
N SER A 97 0.98 3.55 -11.79
CA SER A 97 -0.33 4.21 -11.71
C SER A 97 -0.40 5.18 -10.54
N LEU A 98 0.17 4.82 -9.39
CA LEU A 98 0.21 5.69 -8.21
C LEU A 98 1.10 6.90 -8.42
N CYS A 99 2.27 6.74 -9.04
CA CYS A 99 3.15 7.85 -9.41
C CYS A 99 2.44 8.85 -10.33
N LEU A 100 1.66 8.37 -11.30
CA LEU A 100 0.87 9.24 -12.18
C LEU A 100 -0.22 10.00 -11.43
N LEU A 101 -0.90 9.35 -10.46
CA LEU A 101 -1.93 9.98 -9.64
C LEU A 101 -1.36 11.01 -8.65
N ASP A 102 -0.12 10.84 -8.20
CA ASP A 102 0.59 11.78 -7.34
C ASP A 102 1.19 12.94 -8.14
N GLY A 103 1.68 12.66 -9.35
CA GLY A 103 2.26 13.63 -10.29
C GLY A 103 1.24 14.55 -10.98
N ALA A 104 -0.06 14.24 -10.93
CA ALA A 104 -1.14 15.08 -11.47
C ALA A 104 -1.32 16.44 -10.74
N ASN A 105 -0.42 16.78 -9.81
CA ASN A 105 -0.32 18.12 -9.19
C ASN A 105 0.87 18.95 -9.70
N VAL A 106 1.50 18.55 -10.83
CA VAL A 106 2.42 19.43 -11.55
C VAL A 106 1.61 20.46 -12.36
N VAL A 107 1.33 21.59 -11.69
CA VAL A 107 1.12 22.94 -12.22
C VAL A 107 0.06 23.09 -13.33
N SER A 108 -1.11 23.61 -12.94
CA SER A 108 -1.83 24.59 -13.76
C SER A 108 -1.91 25.90 -12.97
N TYR A 109 -0.95 26.80 -13.23
CA TYR A 109 -1.10 28.24 -13.02
C TYR A 109 -0.97 28.93 -14.37
#